data_AF-A0A6P1E6J0-F1
#
_entry.id   AF-A0A6P1E6J0-F1
#
_cell.length_a   1.000
_cell.length_b   1.000
_cell.length_c   1.000
_cell.angle_alpha   90.00
_cell.angle_beta   90.00
_cell.angle_gamma   90.00
#
_symmetry.space_group_name_H-M   'P 1'
#
loop_
_entity.id
_entity.type
_entity.pdbx_description
1 polymer ?
#
loop_
_entity_poly.entity_id
_entity_poly.type
_entity_poly.pdbx_seq_one_letter_code
_entity_poly.pdbx_strand_id
1 'polypeptide(L)'
;MMNKSALILTASLILGFGMGTTTTSSQAASWHKGTPAALKGVWRTHRDKIATKTYEYYILKIKGTKIHDISVESHQGSITEDVGPMYVHNVHYRYRGNHTYQIKAKNDIGNTAMQLRIRWINRYKIRTYMNNGNHWVGGNYYR
;
A
#
# COMPACT_ATOMS: atom_id res chain seq x y z
N MET A 1 2.71 -53.40 41.83
CA MET A 1 1.45 -52.80 41.30
C MET A 1 0.80 -52.05 42.44
N MET A 2 0.73 -50.73 42.36
CA MET A 2 0.09 -49.88 43.39
C MET A 2 -1.01 -49.05 42.71
N ASN A 3 -2.19 -49.09 43.32
CA ASN A 3 -3.46 -48.65 42.74
C ASN A 3 -3.67 -47.14 42.81
N LYS A 4 -4.59 -46.71 41.93
CA LYS A 4 -4.87 -45.36 41.49
C LYS A 4 -5.62 -44.50 42.52
N SER A 5 -5.40 -43.18 42.38
CA SER A 5 -6.38 -42.09 42.58
C SER A 5 -6.72 -41.64 43.99
N ALA A 6 -6.29 -40.42 44.33
CA ALA A 6 -7.19 -39.36 44.79
C ALA A 6 -6.52 -37.99 44.56
N LEU A 7 -7.07 -37.26 43.60
CA LEU A 7 -6.66 -35.93 43.18
C LEU A 7 -7.46 -34.92 44.02
N ILE A 8 -6.83 -34.26 44.98
CA ILE A 8 -7.46 -33.19 45.76
C ILE A 8 -7.00 -31.85 45.17
N LEU A 9 -7.89 -31.29 44.36
CA LEU A 9 -7.83 -29.94 43.83
C LEU A 9 -8.12 -28.96 44.99
N THR A 10 -7.14 -28.14 45.38
CA THR A 10 -7.42 -26.97 46.24
C THR A 10 -6.86 -25.74 45.55
N ALA A 11 -7.74 -25.01 44.86
CA ALA A 11 -7.48 -23.69 44.35
C ALA A 11 -7.50 -22.70 45.51
N SER A 12 -6.50 -21.82 45.59
CA SER A 12 -6.57 -20.62 46.43
C SER A 12 -5.89 -19.47 45.69
N LEU A 13 -6.71 -18.47 45.41
CA LEU A 13 -6.42 -17.18 44.81
C LEU A 13 -5.15 -16.54 45.39
N ILE A 14 -4.19 -16.22 44.53
CA ILE A 14 -3.24 -15.14 44.78
C ILE A 14 -3.67 -13.98 43.89
N LEU A 15 -4.56 -13.13 44.39
CA LEU A 15 -4.73 -11.77 43.90
C LEU A 15 -3.55 -10.95 44.42
N GLY A 16 -2.40 -11.11 43.76
CA GLY A 16 -1.15 -10.45 44.11
C GLY A 16 -0.66 -9.63 42.93
N PHE A 17 -0.75 -8.30 43.08
CA PHE A 17 0.14 -7.31 42.48
C PHE A 17 0.58 -7.54 41.03
N GLY A 18 -0.17 -6.94 40.12
CA GLY A 18 0.36 -6.52 38.84
C GLY A 18 -0.33 -5.23 38.46
N MET A 19 0.22 -4.08 38.87
CA MET A 19 0.03 -2.86 38.08
C MET A 19 0.55 -3.20 36.69
N GLY A 20 -0.35 -3.68 35.83
CA GLY A 20 -0.10 -3.87 34.43
C GLY A 20 0.13 -2.49 33.86
N THR A 21 1.40 -2.06 33.87
CA THR A 21 1.88 -1.18 32.84
C THR A 21 1.54 -1.93 31.56
N THR A 22 0.42 -1.53 30.93
CA THR A 22 0.21 -1.84 29.54
C THR A 22 1.36 -1.13 28.86
N THR A 23 2.47 -1.85 28.69
CA THR A 23 3.50 -1.50 27.76
C THR A 23 2.78 -1.55 26.43
N THR A 24 2.19 -0.43 26.04
CA THR A 24 1.84 -0.17 24.66
C THR A 24 3.16 -0.25 23.94
N SER A 25 3.49 -1.46 23.51
CA SER A 25 4.50 -1.75 22.53
C SER A 25 4.19 -0.82 21.37
N SER A 26 4.89 0.30 21.33
CA SER A 26 5.04 1.10 20.14
C SER A 26 5.75 0.17 19.17
N GLN A 27 4.98 -0.69 18.49
CA GLN A 27 5.46 -1.45 17.35
C GLN A 27 5.90 -0.39 16.34
N ALA A 28 7.20 -0.09 16.36
CA ALA A 28 7.82 0.81 15.42
C ALA A 28 7.37 0.37 14.03
N ALA A 29 6.63 1.23 13.34
CA ALA A 29 5.98 0.84 12.11
C ALA A 29 7.06 0.47 11.07
N SER A 30 7.26 -0.83 10.88
CA SER A 30 8.34 -1.43 10.09
C SER A 30 8.12 -1.21 8.60
N TRP A 31 9.21 -1.05 7.86
CA TRP A 31 9.19 -1.10 6.42
C TRP A 31 9.33 -2.55 5.96
N HIS A 32 8.43 -2.98 5.08
CA HIS A 32 8.44 -4.30 4.47
C HIS A 32 8.90 -4.19 3.02
N LYS A 33 9.74 -5.12 2.57
CA LYS A 33 10.20 -5.18 1.18
C LYS A 33 9.04 -5.58 0.25
N GLY A 34 8.97 -4.94 -0.92
CA GLY A 34 7.97 -5.18 -1.95
C GLY A 34 6.72 -4.34 -1.79
N THR A 35 5.64 -4.80 -2.40
CA THR A 35 4.32 -4.16 -2.44
C THR A 35 3.30 -4.95 -1.60
N PRO A 36 2.35 -4.27 -0.92
CA PRO A 36 1.28 -4.95 -0.19
C PRO A 36 0.48 -5.87 -1.11
N ALA A 37 0.14 -7.08 -0.64
CA ALA A 37 -0.62 -8.04 -1.44
C ALA A 37 -1.95 -7.48 -1.95
N ALA A 38 -2.67 -6.72 -1.11
CA ALA A 38 -3.94 -6.09 -1.46
C ALA A 38 -3.86 -5.05 -2.59
N LEU A 39 -2.66 -4.55 -2.91
CA LEU A 39 -2.46 -3.56 -3.97
C LEU A 39 -1.96 -4.18 -5.28
N LYS A 40 -1.47 -5.42 -5.26
CA LYS A 40 -0.91 -6.05 -6.45
C LYS A 40 -1.98 -6.24 -7.52
N GLY A 41 -1.65 -5.92 -8.77
CA GLY A 41 -2.58 -6.01 -9.88
C GLY A 41 -2.33 -4.95 -10.95
N VAL A 42 -3.29 -4.85 -11.86
CA VAL A 42 -3.36 -3.81 -12.90
C VAL A 42 -4.59 -2.98 -12.60
N TRP A 43 -4.39 -1.67 -12.48
CA TRP A 43 -5.44 -0.70 -12.15
C TRP A 43 -5.50 0.36 -13.24
N ARG A 44 -6.68 0.88 -13.55
CA ARG A 44 -6.87 1.86 -14.62
C ARG A 44 -7.65 3.08 -14.15
N THR A 45 -7.26 4.28 -14.54
CA THR A 45 -8.07 5.47 -14.29
C THR A 45 -9.30 5.51 -15.20
N HIS A 46 -10.20 6.46 -14.92
CA HIS A 46 -11.20 6.82 -15.92
C HIS A 46 -10.51 7.41 -17.16
N ARG A 47 -11.24 7.36 -18.29
CA ARG A 47 -10.81 7.99 -19.53
C ARG A 47 -11.28 9.43 -19.52
N ASP A 48 -10.35 10.35 -19.36
CA ASP A 48 -10.62 11.78 -19.29
C ASP A 48 -10.44 12.42 -20.67
N LYS A 49 -11.37 13.30 -21.07
CA LYS A 49 -11.26 14.02 -22.33
C LYS A 49 -10.34 15.23 -22.14
N ILE A 50 -9.19 15.22 -22.82
CA ILE A 50 -8.19 16.30 -22.72
C ILE A 50 -8.27 17.30 -23.87
N ALA A 51 -8.79 16.88 -25.03
CA ALA A 51 -9.03 17.75 -26.18
C ALA A 51 -10.16 17.20 -27.09
N THR A 52 -10.46 17.91 -28.18
CA THR A 52 -11.43 17.45 -29.18
C THR A 52 -10.99 16.11 -29.78
N LYS A 53 -11.80 15.06 -29.55
CA LYS A 53 -11.52 13.68 -29.96
C LYS A 53 -10.24 13.07 -29.37
N THR A 54 -9.70 13.66 -28.30
CA THR A 54 -8.52 13.16 -27.58
C THR A 54 -8.89 12.81 -26.14
N TYR A 55 -8.50 11.61 -25.71
CA TYR A 55 -8.73 11.13 -24.36
C TYR A 55 -7.47 10.54 -23.75
N GLU A 56 -7.27 10.74 -22.45
CA GLU A 56 -6.16 10.19 -21.69
C GLU A 56 -6.66 9.26 -20.58
N TYR A 57 -5.91 8.20 -20.28
CA TYR A 57 -6.06 7.43 -19.06
C TYR A 57 -4.72 6.80 -18.67
N TYR A 58 -4.60 6.42 -17.40
CA TYR A 58 -3.40 5.81 -16.84
C TYR A 58 -3.64 4.34 -16.50
N ILE A 59 -2.60 3.50 -16.68
CA ILE A 59 -2.58 2.10 -16.27
C ILE A 59 -1.46 1.90 -15.24
N LEU A 60 -1.85 1.67 -13.98
CA LEU A 60 -0.94 1.38 -12.88
C LEU A 60 -0.78 -0.13 -12.65
N LYS A 61 0.41 -0.64 -12.89
CA LYS A 61 0.82 -2.03 -12.68
C LYS A 61 1.63 -2.13 -11.39
N ILE A 62 1.14 -2.86 -10.39
CA ILE A 62 1.79 -3.05 -9.09
C ILE A 62 2.21 -4.52 -8.95
N LYS A 63 3.53 -4.79 -8.93
CA LYS A 63 4.07 -6.15 -8.86
C LYS A 63 5.38 -6.24 -8.08
N GLY A 64 5.41 -7.11 -7.06
CA GLY A 64 6.65 -7.45 -6.36
C GLY A 64 7.30 -6.20 -5.77
N THR A 65 8.49 -5.84 -6.27
CA THR A 65 9.27 -4.66 -5.86
C THR A 65 9.18 -3.49 -6.85
N LYS A 66 8.21 -3.50 -7.77
CA LYS A 66 8.04 -2.49 -8.82
C LYS A 66 6.60 -1.96 -8.89
N ILE A 67 6.46 -0.70 -9.27
CA ILE A 67 5.19 -0.04 -9.59
C ILE A 67 5.41 0.78 -10.87
N HIS A 68 4.68 0.46 -11.93
CA HIS A 68 4.81 1.14 -13.22
C HIS A 68 3.48 1.74 -13.62
N ASP A 69 3.49 2.99 -14.04
CA ASP A 69 2.35 3.68 -14.64
C ASP A 69 2.62 3.91 -16.12
N ILE A 70 1.57 3.86 -16.91
CA ILE A 70 1.59 4.07 -18.36
C ILE A 70 0.52 5.11 -18.65
N SER A 71 0.88 6.23 -19.26
CA SER A 71 -0.11 7.14 -19.85
C SER A 71 -0.53 6.60 -21.20
N VAL A 72 -1.83 6.57 -21.45
CA VAL A 72 -2.41 6.15 -22.71
C VAL A 72 -3.28 7.27 -23.24
N GLU A 73 -2.88 7.84 -24.36
CA GLU A 73 -3.67 8.81 -25.10
C GLU A 73 -4.34 8.14 -26.30
N SER A 74 -5.59 8.51 -26.58
CA SER A 74 -6.27 8.09 -27.80
C SER A 74 -6.81 9.29 -28.55
N HIS A 75 -6.38 9.44 -29.80
CA HIS A 75 -6.86 10.46 -30.74
C HIS A 75 -7.53 9.79 -31.95
N GLN A 76 -8.83 10.04 -32.15
CA GLN A 76 -9.59 9.50 -33.28
C GLN A 76 -9.46 7.97 -33.48
N GLY A 77 -9.27 7.21 -32.40
CA GLY A 77 -9.11 5.75 -32.44
C GLY A 77 -7.67 5.27 -32.55
N SER A 78 -6.72 6.13 -32.88
CA SER A 78 -5.28 5.86 -32.71
C SER A 78 -4.93 5.89 -31.23
N ILE A 79 -4.00 5.02 -30.81
CA ILE A 79 -3.53 4.92 -29.42
C ILE A 79 -2.03 5.21 -29.40
N THR A 80 -1.62 6.06 -28.46
CA THR A 80 -0.22 6.29 -28.10
C THR A 80 -0.03 5.96 -26.62
N GLU A 81 1.11 5.37 -26.28
CA GLU A 81 1.48 5.03 -24.91
C GLU A 81 2.79 5.73 -24.54
N ASP A 82 2.87 6.25 -23.32
CA ASP A 82 4.08 6.85 -22.75
C ASP A 82 4.25 6.45 -21.28
N VAL A 83 5.41 6.74 -20.71
CA VAL A 83 5.72 6.52 -19.30
C VAL A 83 4.86 7.42 -18.44
N GLY A 84 4.07 6.82 -17.54
CA GLY A 84 3.25 7.54 -16.58
C GLY A 84 4.06 8.11 -15.41
N PRO A 85 3.42 8.87 -14.52
CA PRO A 85 4.09 9.59 -13.43
C PRO A 85 4.73 8.69 -12.36
N MET A 86 4.36 7.41 -12.30
CA MET A 86 4.84 6.46 -11.28
C MET A 86 5.59 5.30 -11.92
N TYR A 87 6.88 5.46 -12.17
CA TYR A 87 7.75 4.41 -12.71
C TYR A 87 8.90 4.15 -11.72
N VAL A 88 8.70 3.17 -10.82
CA VAL A 88 9.57 2.95 -9.66
C VAL A 88 9.93 1.48 -9.40
N HIS A 89 11.10 1.27 -8.81
CA HIS A 89 11.62 -0.01 -8.33
C HIS A 89 12.11 0.07 -6.88
N ASN A 90 12.63 -1.04 -6.35
CA ASN A 90 13.10 -1.16 -4.96
C ASN A 90 12.04 -0.74 -3.93
N VAL A 91 10.79 -1.06 -4.24
CA VAL A 91 9.63 -0.66 -3.43
C VAL A 91 9.70 -1.31 -2.05
N HIS A 92 9.51 -0.48 -1.03
CA HIS A 92 9.25 -0.87 0.35
C HIS A 92 7.97 -0.18 0.82
N TYR A 93 7.18 -0.85 1.64
CA TYR A 93 5.93 -0.31 2.14
C TYR A 93 5.86 -0.34 3.66
N ARG A 94 4.99 0.51 4.20
CA ARG A 94 4.61 0.54 5.60
C ARG A 94 3.12 0.81 5.71
N TYR A 95 2.42 0.00 6.49
CA TYR A 95 1.01 0.21 6.77
C TYR A 95 0.82 1.41 7.71
N ARG A 96 -0.11 2.31 7.40
CA ARG A 96 -0.41 3.52 8.18
C ARG A 96 -1.78 3.47 8.87
N GLY A 97 -2.49 2.34 8.81
CA GLY A 97 -3.88 2.23 9.24
C GLY A 97 -4.87 2.64 8.14
N ASN A 98 -6.15 2.34 8.34
CA ASN A 98 -7.25 2.71 7.45
C ASN A 98 -6.97 2.40 5.96
N HIS A 99 -6.44 1.20 5.69
CA HIS A 99 -6.10 0.72 4.36
C HIS A 99 -5.14 1.64 3.57
N THR A 100 -4.35 2.44 4.29
CA THR A 100 -3.38 3.37 3.71
C THR A 100 -1.98 2.80 3.87
N TYR A 101 -1.27 2.72 2.75
CA TYR A 101 0.09 2.24 2.66
C TYR A 101 1.00 3.38 2.24
N GLN A 102 2.04 3.65 3.03
CA GLN A 102 3.12 4.53 2.60
C GLN A 102 4.18 3.68 1.91
N ILE A 103 4.67 4.17 0.78
CA ILE A 103 5.62 3.47 -0.07
C ILE A 103 6.84 4.36 -0.26
N LYS A 104 8.02 3.76 -0.14
CA LYS A 104 9.33 4.30 -0.49
C LYS A 104 9.87 3.48 -1.65
N ALA A 105 10.39 4.16 -2.66
CA ALA A 105 10.91 3.50 -3.85
C ALA A 105 12.02 4.36 -4.47
N LYS A 106 12.62 3.86 -5.54
CA LYS A 106 13.50 4.64 -6.40
C LYS A 106 12.83 4.83 -7.75
N ASN A 107 12.85 6.04 -8.29
CA ASN A 107 12.43 6.29 -9.65
C ASN A 107 13.40 5.59 -10.61
N ASP A 108 12.87 4.88 -11.59
CA ASP A 108 13.67 4.23 -12.64
C ASP A 108 14.39 5.28 -13.51
N ILE A 109 13.83 6.48 -13.60
CA ILE A 109 14.43 7.66 -14.19
C ILE A 109 15.29 8.35 -13.12
N GLY A 110 16.61 8.25 -13.27
CA GLY A 110 17.59 8.95 -12.43
C GLY A 110 17.80 8.37 -11.03
N ASN A 111 17.19 7.23 -10.69
CA ASN A 111 17.43 6.49 -9.44
C ASN A 111 17.15 7.31 -8.16
N THR A 112 16.29 8.34 -8.27
CA THR A 112 15.99 9.27 -7.18
C THR A 112 14.99 8.67 -6.19
N ALA A 113 15.13 9.02 -4.91
CA ALA A 113 14.21 8.53 -3.88
C ALA A 113 12.81 9.14 -4.07
N MET A 114 11.80 8.28 -4.17
CA MET A 114 10.40 8.68 -4.29
C MET A 114 9.59 8.16 -3.11
N GLN A 115 8.62 8.95 -2.67
CA GLN A 115 7.61 8.51 -1.72
C GLN A 115 6.20 8.69 -2.31
N LEU A 116 5.37 7.68 -2.10
CA LEU A 116 3.98 7.68 -2.52
C LEU A 116 3.11 7.07 -1.40
N ARG A 117 1.83 7.45 -1.36
CA ARG A 117 0.82 6.78 -0.53
C ARG A 117 -0.20 6.16 -1.45
N ILE A 118 -0.63 4.95 -1.12
CA ILE A 118 -1.74 4.30 -1.80
C ILE A 118 -2.77 3.97 -0.73
N ARG A 119 -3.99 4.47 -0.92
CA ARG A 119 -5.14 4.08 -0.12
C ARG A 119 -5.93 3.03 -0.90
N TRP A 120 -6.00 1.84 -0.35
CA TRP A 120 -6.91 0.80 -0.83
C TRP A 120 -8.31 1.15 -0.34
N ILE A 121 -9.25 1.32 -1.26
CA ILE A 121 -10.64 1.66 -0.93
C ILE A 121 -11.47 0.39 -0.91
N ASN A 122 -11.36 -0.42 -1.96
CA ASN A 122 -11.94 -1.75 -2.06
C ASN A 122 -11.24 -2.55 -3.17
N ARG A 123 -11.74 -3.76 -3.47
CA ARG A 123 -11.18 -4.66 -4.50
C ARG A 123 -11.15 -4.11 -5.93
N TYR A 124 -11.85 -3.00 -6.20
CA TYR A 124 -11.99 -2.34 -7.50
C TYR A 124 -11.58 -0.87 -7.47
N LYS A 125 -10.95 -0.40 -6.39
CA LYS A 125 -10.62 1.01 -6.29
C LYS A 125 -9.44 1.27 -5.38
N ILE A 126 -8.47 1.99 -5.90
CA ILE A 126 -7.36 2.56 -5.15
C ILE A 126 -7.23 4.06 -5.44
N ARG A 127 -6.58 4.77 -4.52
CA ARG A 127 -6.21 6.18 -4.72
C ARG A 127 -4.73 6.37 -4.40
N THR A 128 -4.01 7.02 -5.30
CA THR A 128 -2.61 7.35 -5.09
C THR A 128 -2.45 8.78 -4.58
N TYR A 129 -1.33 9.04 -3.93
CA TYR A 129 -0.88 10.38 -3.54
C TYR A 129 0.63 10.44 -3.69
N MET A 130 1.13 11.48 -4.34
CA MET A 130 2.56 11.71 -4.50
C MET A 130 3.06 12.66 -3.42
N ASN A 131 4.24 12.39 -2.88
CA ASN A 131 4.88 13.33 -1.98
C ASN A 131 5.54 14.45 -2.79
N ASN A 132 5.18 15.70 -2.53
CA ASN A 132 5.81 16.86 -3.14
C ASN A 132 6.38 17.74 -2.02
N GLY A 133 7.53 17.33 -1.49
CA GLY A 133 8.17 17.97 -0.33
C GLY A 133 7.43 17.70 0.98
N ASN A 134 6.76 18.74 1.50
CA ASN A 134 6.08 18.70 2.80
C ASN A 134 4.59 18.33 2.73
N HIS A 135 4.01 18.24 1.52
CA HIS A 135 2.60 17.93 1.32
C HIS A 135 2.38 16.70 0.43
N TRP A 136 1.25 16.04 0.65
CA TRP A 136 0.78 14.93 -0.17
C TRP A 136 -0.22 15.46 -1.19
N VAL A 137 0.17 15.42 -2.47
CA VAL A 137 -0.72 15.82 -3.56
C VAL A 137 -1.60 14.63 -3.92
N GLY A 138 -2.91 14.85 -3.98
CA GLY A 138 -3.87 13.85 -4.43
C GLY A 138 -3.53 13.40 -5.85
N GLY A 139 -3.26 12.11 -6.02
CA GLY A 139 -3.12 11.49 -7.32
C GLY A 139 -4.44 10.94 -7.84
N ASN A 140 -4.35 10.07 -8.83
CA ASN A 140 -5.49 9.52 -9.54
C ASN A 140 -6.27 8.48 -8.72
N TYR A 141 -7.54 8.32 -9.09
CA TYR A 141 -8.33 7.15 -8.72
C TYR A 141 -8.20 6.10 -9.82
N TYR A 142 -7.80 4.90 -9.42
CA TYR A 142 -7.75 3.75 -10.33
C TYR A 142 -8.82 2.75 -9.95
N ARG A 143 -9.36 2.06 -10.95
CA ARG A 143 -10.35 0.99 -10.86
C ARG A 143 -9.82 -0.33 -11.42
#